data_AF-A0A6J4Q1G9-F1
#
_entry.id   AF-A0A6J4Q1G9-F1
#
_cell.length_a   1.000
_cell.length_b   1.000
_cell.length_c   1.000
_cell.angle_alpha   90.00
_cell.angle_beta   90.00
_cell.angle_gamma   90.00
#
_symmetry.space_group_name_H-M   'P 1'
#
loop_
_entity.id
_entity.type
_entity.pdbx_description
1 polymer ?
#
loop_
_entity_poly.entity_id
_entity_poly.type
_entity_poly.pdbx_seq_one_letter_code
_entity_poly.pdbx_strand_id
1 'polypeptide(L)'
;MPPTRKDTAVTPRPVVYAGRFADGTRSARLPGDCEVLDDWEVLPFRLAEALERATALVVLDPFSFPFESVRGQGRDVPLIVVPPPGFDAPFLRTVFGEALLESLGPLDRVATANPALWEELRQGYRWTEGQRIELDTARPDEAAAQVLARLQEEAAGPVQDKAVYRVRSGALGPQFAAACGVRAGNAPFDVLEVGVGPGRWASSFDPATGFAGLGLSEEALGAARVDFPGGRFDLLGEDLVFPHAEEGFDLAFTVSVLQDHPATAKKRIVSEMWRVVRPGGRLMFLEDFVSGEAEHVVSIQSFVGIVLEATAGRVVLEHFEALRYPADPFFRGGLLALSKVGTPQTW
;
A
#
# COMPACT_ATOMS: atom_id res chain seq x y z
N MET A 1 14.23 33.19 -27.43
CA MET A 1 13.17 32.30 -26.88
C MET A 1 13.00 31.14 -27.84
N PRO A 2 13.33 29.90 -27.44
CA PRO A 2 12.89 28.73 -28.21
C PRO A 2 11.37 28.56 -28.04
N PRO A 3 10.66 27.99 -29.03
CA PRO A 3 9.22 27.86 -28.97
C PRO A 3 8.83 26.86 -27.88
N THR A 4 7.93 27.30 -26.99
CA THR A 4 7.22 26.44 -26.05
C THR A 4 6.41 25.41 -26.82
N ARG A 5 6.78 24.13 -26.68
CA ARG A 5 5.98 22.99 -27.12
C ARG A 5 4.62 23.14 -26.45
N LYS A 6 3.56 23.32 -27.23
CA LYS A 6 2.19 23.20 -26.73
C LYS A 6 2.00 21.73 -26.39
N ASP A 7 2.29 21.35 -25.16
CA ASP A 7 1.85 20.07 -24.60
C ASP A 7 0.32 20.10 -24.62
N THR A 8 -0.24 19.40 -25.60
CA THR A 8 -1.62 18.96 -25.52
C THR A 8 -1.65 18.01 -24.33
N ALA A 9 -2.33 18.40 -23.25
CA ALA A 9 -2.44 17.57 -22.06
C ALA A 9 -3.09 16.25 -22.46
N VAL A 10 -2.28 15.21 -22.60
CA VAL A 10 -2.75 13.87 -22.92
C VAL A 10 -3.43 13.34 -21.67
N THR A 11 -4.70 12.93 -21.80
CA THR A 11 -5.50 12.42 -20.69
C THR A 11 -4.94 11.08 -20.18
N PRO A 12 -4.73 10.92 -18.86
CA PRO A 12 -4.33 9.65 -18.27
C PRO A 12 -5.35 8.56 -18.61
N ARG A 13 -4.87 7.36 -18.93
CA ARG A 13 -5.73 6.23 -19.33
C ARG A 13 -5.10 4.88 -19.03
N PRO A 14 -5.89 3.79 -18.93
CA PRO A 14 -5.34 2.46 -18.80
C PRO A 14 -4.55 2.03 -20.04
N VAL A 15 -3.46 1.29 -19.82
CA VAL A 15 -2.68 0.62 -20.87
C VAL A 15 -2.94 -0.88 -20.76
N VAL A 16 -3.29 -1.51 -21.88
CA VAL A 16 -3.55 -2.95 -21.97
C VAL A 16 -2.48 -3.56 -22.86
N TYR A 17 -1.60 -4.36 -22.28
CA TYR A 17 -0.75 -5.24 -23.04
C TYR A 17 -1.50 -6.53 -23.38
N ALA A 18 -1.78 -6.71 -24.66
CA ALA A 18 -2.54 -7.85 -25.18
C ALA A 18 -1.65 -8.90 -25.87
N GLY A 19 -0.40 -8.58 -26.18
CA GLY A 19 0.54 -9.47 -26.86
C GLY A 19 -0.09 -10.13 -28.10
N ARG A 20 -0.10 -11.46 -28.16
CA ARG A 20 -0.73 -12.23 -29.25
C ARG A 20 -2.25 -12.09 -29.36
N PHE A 21 -2.91 -11.52 -28.35
CA PHE A 21 -4.35 -11.29 -28.32
C PHE A 21 -4.75 -9.90 -28.83
N ALA A 22 -3.78 -9.06 -29.23
CA ALA A 22 -4.03 -7.66 -29.59
C ALA A 22 -5.11 -7.45 -30.66
N ASP A 23 -5.15 -8.28 -31.71
CA ASP A 23 -6.18 -8.16 -32.75
C ASP A 23 -7.60 -8.41 -32.21
N GLY A 24 -7.75 -9.41 -31.33
CA GLY A 24 -9.01 -9.72 -30.66
C GLY A 24 -9.42 -8.62 -29.68
N THR A 25 -8.46 -8.14 -28.88
CA THR A 25 -8.68 -7.07 -27.89
C THR A 25 -9.01 -5.73 -28.55
N ARG A 26 -8.36 -5.37 -29.67
CA ARG A 26 -8.67 -4.16 -30.47
C ARG A 26 -10.03 -4.23 -31.15
N SER A 27 -10.46 -5.43 -31.53
CA SER A 27 -11.78 -5.66 -32.12
C SER A 27 -12.90 -5.70 -31.08
N ALA A 28 -12.56 -5.93 -29.81
CA ALA A 28 -13.51 -5.88 -28.70
C ALA A 28 -13.92 -4.42 -28.42
N ARG A 29 -15.19 -4.23 -28.03
CA ARG A 29 -15.67 -2.93 -27.53
C ARG A 29 -15.16 -2.72 -26.10
N LEU A 30 -13.92 -2.27 -25.96
CA LEU A 30 -13.35 -1.92 -24.67
C LEU A 30 -14.03 -0.66 -24.12
N PRO A 31 -14.33 -0.61 -22.81
CA PRO A 31 -14.94 0.55 -22.20
C PRO A 31 -13.91 1.70 -22.04
N GLY A 32 -14.30 2.92 -22.41
CA GLY A 32 -13.49 4.13 -22.24
C GLY A 32 -12.32 4.27 -23.23
N ASP A 33 -11.50 5.30 -22.99
CA ASP A 33 -10.22 5.49 -23.71
C ASP A 33 -9.16 4.60 -23.04
N CYS A 34 -8.57 3.69 -23.81
CA CYS A 34 -7.47 2.84 -23.37
C CYS A 34 -6.48 2.61 -24.52
N GLU A 35 -5.23 2.36 -24.17
CA GLU A 35 -4.16 2.10 -25.14
C GLU A 35 -3.86 0.60 -25.18
N VAL A 36 -3.95 -0.04 -26.35
CA VAL A 36 -3.71 -1.49 -26.51
C VAL A 36 -2.38 -1.72 -27.21
N LEU A 37 -1.45 -2.35 -26.49
CA LEU A 37 -0.09 -2.68 -26.95
C LEU A 37 0.01 -4.14 -27.39
N ASP A 38 0.66 -4.37 -28.53
CA ASP A 38 1.09 -5.70 -28.99
C ASP A 38 2.58 -5.98 -28.71
N ASP A 39 3.08 -7.15 -29.14
CA ASP A 39 4.46 -7.61 -28.91
C ASP A 39 5.54 -6.68 -29.47
N TRP A 40 5.23 -5.90 -30.52
CA TRP A 40 6.19 -4.99 -31.14
C TRP A 40 6.21 -3.62 -30.46
N GLU A 41 5.21 -3.32 -29.64
CA GLU A 41 5.02 -2.03 -28.99
C GLU A 41 5.59 -1.98 -27.57
N VAL A 42 6.02 -3.12 -27.01
CA VAL A 42 6.67 -3.23 -25.69
C VAL A 42 8.19 -3.07 -25.71
N LEU A 43 8.75 -2.46 -26.75
CA LEU A 43 10.16 -2.03 -26.71
C LEU A 43 10.37 -1.07 -25.52
N PRO A 44 11.48 -1.15 -24.76
CA PRO A 44 11.63 -0.47 -23.47
C PRO A 44 11.30 1.03 -23.49
N PHE A 45 11.68 1.74 -24.56
CA PHE A 45 11.38 3.17 -24.71
C PHE A 45 9.88 3.46 -24.90
N ARG A 46 9.20 2.67 -25.75
CA ARG A 46 7.76 2.83 -26.01
C ARG A 46 6.92 2.44 -24.80
N LEU A 47 7.31 1.35 -24.13
CA LEU A 47 6.66 0.93 -22.89
C LEU A 47 6.81 2.01 -21.81
N ALA A 48 7.99 2.60 -21.65
CA ALA A 48 8.18 3.71 -20.72
C ALA A 48 7.27 4.91 -21.03
N GLU A 49 7.20 5.34 -22.30
CA GLU A 49 6.32 6.44 -22.73
C GLU A 49 4.83 6.14 -22.49
N ALA A 50 4.40 4.90 -22.73
CA ALA A 50 3.03 4.47 -22.45
C ALA A 50 2.74 4.51 -20.94
N LEU A 51 3.67 4.04 -20.10
CA LEU A 51 3.52 3.99 -18.65
C LEU A 51 3.57 5.35 -17.97
N GLU A 52 4.27 6.33 -18.53
CA GLU A 52 4.30 7.71 -18.01
C GLU A 52 2.89 8.34 -17.92
N ARG A 53 1.95 7.85 -18.74
CA ARG A 53 0.56 8.35 -18.82
C ARG A 53 -0.47 7.33 -18.33
N ALA A 54 -0.01 6.17 -17.88
CA ALA A 54 -0.89 5.06 -17.55
C ALA A 54 -1.52 5.25 -16.17
N THR A 55 -2.84 5.09 -16.07
CA THR A 55 -3.52 4.97 -14.77
C THR A 55 -3.44 3.56 -14.21
N ALA A 56 -3.25 2.58 -15.09
CA ALA A 56 -3.08 1.17 -14.79
C ALA A 56 -2.43 0.45 -15.98
N LEU A 57 -1.70 -0.64 -15.71
CA LEU A 57 -1.18 -1.55 -16.72
C LEU A 57 -1.88 -2.91 -16.59
N VAL A 58 -2.65 -3.30 -17.59
CA VAL A 58 -3.32 -4.60 -17.67
C VAL A 58 -2.50 -5.52 -18.57
N VAL A 59 -2.05 -6.66 -18.06
CA VAL A 59 -1.26 -7.65 -18.80
C VAL A 59 -2.13 -8.89 -19.05
N LEU A 60 -2.53 -9.09 -20.31
CA LEU A 60 -3.36 -10.22 -20.74
C LEU A 60 -2.53 -11.44 -21.18
N ASP A 61 -1.30 -11.20 -21.64
CA ASP A 61 -0.37 -12.28 -22.04
C ASP A 61 0.93 -12.21 -21.24
N PRO A 62 0.95 -12.73 -20.00
CA PRO A 62 2.14 -12.64 -19.15
C PRO A 62 3.35 -13.41 -19.70
N PHE A 63 3.17 -14.40 -20.60
CA PHE A 63 4.30 -15.15 -21.16
C PHE A 63 5.17 -14.34 -22.12
N SER A 64 4.59 -13.35 -22.80
CA SER A 64 5.31 -12.50 -23.77
C SER A 64 5.66 -11.14 -23.21
N PHE A 65 5.10 -10.75 -22.05
CA PHE A 65 5.35 -9.45 -21.46
C PHE A 65 6.73 -9.36 -20.78
N PRO A 66 7.55 -8.34 -21.11
CA PRO A 66 8.90 -8.19 -20.54
C PRO A 66 8.87 -7.48 -19.18
N PHE A 67 8.48 -8.20 -18.10
CA PHE A 67 8.35 -7.61 -16.75
C PHE A 67 9.62 -6.91 -16.26
N GLU A 68 10.79 -7.40 -16.62
CA GLU A 68 12.09 -6.82 -16.29
C GLU A 68 12.34 -5.43 -16.92
N SER A 69 11.56 -5.08 -17.95
CA SER A 69 11.58 -3.76 -18.58
C SER A 69 10.77 -2.71 -17.81
N VAL A 70 9.87 -3.13 -16.89
CA VAL A 70 9.12 -2.22 -16.03
C VAL A 70 10.01 -1.75 -14.86
N ARG A 71 10.61 -0.57 -15.04
CA ARG A 71 11.58 0.03 -14.10
C ARG A 71 11.20 1.45 -13.73
N GLY A 72 11.78 1.95 -12.63
CA GLY A 72 11.61 3.33 -12.19
C GLY A 72 10.15 3.68 -11.95
N GLN A 73 9.68 4.73 -12.63
CA GLN A 73 8.30 5.23 -12.57
C GLN A 73 7.28 4.25 -13.18
N GLY A 74 7.69 3.36 -14.10
CA GLY A 74 6.76 2.34 -14.62
C GLY A 74 6.24 1.40 -13.53
N ARG A 75 6.99 1.23 -12.42
CA ARG A 75 6.56 0.45 -11.25
C ARG A 75 5.60 1.20 -10.34
N ASP A 76 5.42 2.50 -10.55
CA ASP A 76 4.43 3.32 -9.82
C ASP A 76 3.02 3.14 -10.37
N VAL A 77 2.87 2.53 -11.56
CA VAL A 77 1.59 2.22 -12.18
C VAL A 77 1.02 0.92 -11.58
N PRO A 78 -0.25 0.89 -11.13
CA PRO A 78 -0.93 -0.33 -10.72
C PRO A 78 -0.89 -1.38 -11.83
N LEU A 79 -0.44 -2.58 -11.48
CA LEU A 79 -0.33 -3.72 -12.39
C LEU A 79 -1.50 -4.67 -12.15
N ILE A 80 -2.22 -4.99 -13.21
CA ILE A 80 -3.28 -5.99 -13.22
C ILE A 80 -2.84 -7.12 -14.14
N VAL A 81 -2.69 -8.33 -13.61
CA VAL A 81 -2.33 -9.49 -14.42
C VAL A 81 -3.50 -10.44 -14.55
N VAL A 82 -3.77 -10.89 -15.78
CA VAL A 82 -4.67 -12.00 -16.07
C VAL A 82 -3.81 -13.26 -16.21
N PRO A 83 -3.85 -14.21 -15.25
CA PRO A 83 -3.10 -15.45 -15.36
C PRO A 83 -3.51 -16.23 -16.61
N PRO A 84 -2.56 -16.92 -17.28
CA PRO A 84 -2.89 -17.68 -18.47
C PRO A 84 -3.80 -18.86 -18.12
N PRO A 85 -4.85 -19.14 -18.91
CA PRO A 85 -5.79 -20.21 -18.60
C PRO A 85 -5.12 -21.58 -18.73
N GLY A 86 -5.57 -22.54 -17.92
CA GLY A 86 -5.12 -23.94 -17.98
C GLY A 86 -3.84 -24.25 -17.21
N PHE A 87 -3.27 -23.27 -16.48
CA PHE A 87 -2.13 -23.47 -15.59
C PHE A 87 -2.53 -23.41 -14.12
N ASP A 88 -1.88 -24.21 -13.29
CA ASP A 88 -2.07 -24.23 -11.84
C ASP A 88 -1.10 -23.28 -11.13
N ALA A 89 -1.32 -23.04 -9.84
CA ALA A 89 -0.48 -22.14 -9.06
C ALA A 89 0.99 -22.62 -8.95
N PRO A 90 1.31 -23.91 -8.74
CA PRO A 90 2.70 -24.37 -8.72
C PRO A 90 3.47 -24.03 -10.01
N PHE A 91 2.85 -24.24 -11.17
CA PHE A 91 3.44 -23.84 -12.44
C PHE A 91 3.66 -22.32 -12.52
N LEU A 92 2.63 -21.52 -12.19
CA LEU A 92 2.71 -20.06 -12.27
C LEU A 92 3.76 -19.50 -11.29
N ARG A 93 3.89 -20.05 -10.09
CA ARG A 93 4.95 -19.70 -9.14
C ARG A 93 6.34 -20.01 -9.70
N THR A 94 6.49 -21.14 -10.36
CA THR A 94 7.76 -21.56 -10.96
C THR A 94 8.16 -20.63 -12.10
N VAL A 95 7.23 -20.22 -12.95
CA VAL A 95 7.50 -19.40 -14.14
C VAL A 95 7.56 -17.91 -13.82
N PHE A 96 6.64 -17.42 -12.99
CA PHE A 96 6.41 -15.99 -12.76
C PHE A 96 6.77 -15.52 -11.35
N GLY A 97 7.27 -16.39 -10.46
CA GLY A 97 7.52 -16.06 -9.05
C GLY A 97 8.34 -14.78 -8.86
N GLU A 98 9.65 -14.85 -9.09
CA GLU A 98 10.57 -13.72 -8.90
C GLU A 98 10.29 -12.57 -9.89
N ALA A 99 9.93 -12.90 -11.14
CA ALA A 99 9.75 -11.92 -12.20
C ALA A 99 8.48 -11.05 -12.04
N LEU A 100 7.44 -11.58 -11.39
CA LEU A 100 6.13 -10.94 -11.30
C LEU A 100 5.50 -11.10 -9.92
N LEU A 101 5.20 -12.32 -9.48
CA LEU A 101 4.27 -12.56 -8.37
C LEU A 101 4.83 -12.02 -7.04
N GLU A 102 6.14 -12.16 -6.81
CA GLU A 102 6.83 -11.59 -5.63
C GLU A 102 6.86 -10.05 -5.63
N SER A 103 6.68 -9.44 -6.80
CA SER A 103 6.72 -7.98 -6.96
C SER A 103 5.35 -7.31 -6.82
N LEU A 104 4.26 -8.10 -6.83
CA LEU A 104 2.90 -7.56 -6.71
C LEU A 104 2.65 -7.03 -5.30
N GLY A 105 2.42 -5.71 -5.21
CA GLY A 105 2.07 -5.04 -3.97
C GLY A 105 0.56 -4.95 -3.74
N PRO A 106 0.12 -4.37 -2.61
CA PRO A 106 -1.30 -4.28 -2.24
C PRO A 106 -2.18 -3.47 -3.21
N LEU A 107 -1.57 -2.75 -4.14
CA LEU A 107 -2.26 -1.92 -5.16
C LEU A 107 -2.26 -2.57 -6.54
N ASP A 108 -1.64 -3.73 -6.66
CA ASP A 108 -1.70 -4.56 -7.85
C ASP A 108 -2.89 -5.52 -7.75
N ARG A 109 -3.29 -6.08 -8.89
CA ARG A 109 -4.44 -6.97 -8.98
C ARG A 109 -4.11 -8.24 -9.75
N VAL A 110 -4.79 -9.31 -9.38
CA VAL A 110 -4.84 -10.56 -10.15
C VAL A 110 -6.29 -10.78 -10.59
N ALA A 111 -6.49 -10.79 -11.90
CA ALA A 111 -7.80 -10.95 -12.52
C ALA A 111 -7.98 -12.39 -12.99
N THR A 112 -8.87 -13.16 -12.34
CA THR A 112 -9.04 -14.59 -12.65
C THR A 112 -10.47 -15.07 -12.45
N ALA A 113 -10.90 -15.96 -13.35
CA ALA A 113 -12.16 -16.70 -13.24
C ALA A 113 -12.03 -17.98 -12.39
N ASN A 114 -10.82 -18.34 -11.98
CA ASN A 114 -10.56 -19.55 -11.21
C ASN A 114 -10.35 -19.22 -9.71
N PRO A 115 -11.37 -19.44 -8.85
CA PRO A 115 -11.26 -19.13 -7.42
C PRO A 115 -10.26 -20.02 -6.68
N ALA A 116 -10.06 -21.27 -7.11
CA ALA A 116 -9.08 -22.17 -6.50
C ALA A 116 -7.65 -21.71 -6.78
N LEU A 117 -7.37 -21.29 -8.02
CA LEU A 117 -6.09 -20.70 -8.38
C LEU A 117 -5.81 -19.43 -7.58
N TRP A 118 -6.81 -18.56 -7.46
CA TRP A 118 -6.72 -17.34 -6.65
C TRP A 118 -6.33 -17.67 -5.21
N GLU A 119 -7.08 -18.55 -4.54
CA GLU A 119 -6.84 -18.84 -3.13
C GLU A 119 -5.45 -19.44 -2.89
N GLU A 120 -4.98 -20.33 -3.77
CA GLU A 120 -3.64 -20.89 -3.64
C GLU A 120 -2.55 -19.81 -3.81
N LEU A 121 -2.65 -18.96 -4.83
CA LEU A 121 -1.69 -17.86 -5.01
C LEU A 121 -1.75 -16.85 -3.85
N ARG A 122 -2.96 -16.47 -3.43
CA ARG A 122 -3.21 -15.54 -2.32
C ARG A 122 -2.53 -16.01 -1.05
N GLN A 123 -2.68 -17.28 -0.69
CA GLN A 123 -2.02 -17.88 0.47
C GLN A 123 -0.48 -17.90 0.33
N GLY A 124 0.03 -18.21 -0.86
CA GLY A 124 1.47 -18.30 -1.12
C GLY A 124 2.21 -16.97 -1.01
N TYR A 125 1.58 -15.89 -1.46
CA TYR A 125 2.17 -14.54 -1.50
C TYR A 125 1.60 -13.58 -0.44
N ARG A 126 0.70 -14.06 0.43
CA ARG A 126 0.02 -13.28 1.47
C ARG A 126 -0.73 -12.06 0.92
N TRP A 127 -1.39 -12.25 -0.22
CA TRP A 127 -2.22 -11.21 -0.81
C TRP A 127 -3.55 -11.08 -0.08
N THR A 128 -4.17 -9.91 -0.21
CA THR A 128 -5.49 -9.61 0.35
C THR A 128 -6.59 -9.89 -0.66
N GLU A 129 -7.83 -10.12 -0.20
CA GLU A 129 -8.97 -10.31 -1.10
C GLU A 129 -9.20 -9.11 -2.01
N GLY A 130 -8.88 -7.90 -1.53
CA GLY A 130 -8.94 -6.67 -2.33
C GLY A 130 -7.99 -6.64 -3.53
N GLN A 131 -7.05 -7.58 -3.66
CA GLN A 131 -6.20 -7.73 -4.85
C GLN A 131 -6.85 -8.59 -5.95
N ARG A 132 -8.00 -9.23 -5.68
CA ARG A 132 -8.69 -10.05 -6.68
C ARG A 132 -9.60 -9.20 -7.57
N ILE A 133 -9.54 -9.43 -8.87
CA ILE A 133 -10.63 -9.10 -9.79
C ILE A 133 -11.27 -10.41 -10.24
N GLU A 134 -12.52 -10.65 -9.85
CA GLU A 134 -13.26 -11.81 -10.31
C GLU A 134 -13.72 -11.63 -11.76
N LEU A 135 -13.43 -12.64 -12.59
CA LEU A 135 -13.81 -12.66 -14.01
C LEU A 135 -14.84 -13.76 -14.27
N ASP A 136 -15.75 -13.50 -15.19
CA ASP A 136 -16.72 -14.51 -15.65
C ASP A 136 -16.16 -15.41 -16.76
N THR A 137 -15.00 -15.07 -17.31
CA THR A 137 -14.40 -15.70 -18.48
C THR A 137 -12.90 -15.92 -18.30
N ALA A 138 -12.42 -17.03 -18.84
CA ALA A 138 -10.99 -17.35 -18.90
C ALA A 138 -10.34 -16.86 -20.21
N ARG A 139 -11.11 -16.24 -21.09
CA ARG A 139 -10.65 -15.72 -22.39
C ARG A 139 -9.98 -14.35 -22.21
N PRO A 140 -8.69 -14.19 -22.56
CA PRO A 140 -7.97 -12.94 -22.33
C PRO A 140 -8.57 -11.71 -23.03
N ASP A 141 -9.13 -11.88 -24.24
CA ASP A 141 -9.77 -10.82 -25.03
C ASP A 141 -11.05 -10.28 -24.36
N GLU A 142 -11.86 -11.16 -23.78
CA GLU A 142 -13.06 -10.77 -23.04
C GLU A 142 -12.74 -10.26 -21.62
N ALA A 143 -11.70 -10.81 -20.99
CA ALA A 143 -11.24 -10.41 -19.66
C ALA A 143 -10.84 -8.92 -19.62
N ALA A 144 -10.22 -8.40 -20.70
CA ALA A 144 -9.83 -7.01 -20.80
C ALA A 144 -10.99 -6.04 -20.55
N ALA A 145 -12.16 -6.30 -21.15
CA ALA A 145 -13.34 -5.46 -21.00
C ALA A 145 -13.88 -5.47 -19.55
N GLN A 146 -13.89 -6.65 -18.91
CA GLN A 146 -14.33 -6.80 -17.52
C GLN A 146 -13.38 -6.09 -16.55
N VAL A 147 -12.07 -6.27 -16.72
CA VAL A 147 -11.04 -5.59 -15.92
C VAL A 147 -11.19 -4.08 -16.02
N LEU A 148 -11.29 -3.54 -17.24
CA LEU A 148 -11.44 -2.10 -17.45
C LEU A 148 -12.74 -1.54 -16.85
N ALA A 149 -13.85 -2.28 -16.94
CA ALA A 149 -15.10 -1.89 -16.30
C ALA A 149 -14.95 -1.82 -14.77
N ARG A 150 -14.29 -2.80 -14.14
CA ARG A 150 -14.00 -2.79 -12.70
C ARG A 150 -13.09 -1.64 -12.28
N LEU A 151 -12.04 -1.35 -13.06
CA LEU A 151 -11.18 -0.20 -12.79
C LEU A 151 -11.93 1.13 -12.88
N GLN A 152 -12.91 1.26 -13.78
CA GLN A 152 -13.76 2.45 -13.86
C GLN A 152 -14.70 2.59 -12.66
N GLU A 153 -15.24 1.47 -12.15
CA GLU A 153 -16.01 1.45 -10.90
C GLU A 153 -15.14 1.85 -9.71
N GLU A 154 -13.92 1.31 -9.59
CA GLU A 154 -12.97 1.65 -8.52
C GLU A 154 -12.48 3.10 -8.59
N ALA A 155 -12.28 3.64 -9.79
CA ALA A 155 -11.83 5.02 -9.99
C ALA A 155 -12.84 6.07 -9.47
N ALA A 156 -14.09 5.69 -9.21
CA ALA A 156 -15.06 6.56 -8.54
C ALA A 156 -14.84 6.68 -7.02
N GLY A 157 -14.00 5.82 -6.44
CA GLY A 157 -13.62 5.83 -5.02
C GLY A 157 -12.37 6.68 -4.74
N PRO A 158 -11.89 6.67 -3.47
CA PRO A 158 -10.65 7.36 -3.10
C PRO A 158 -9.47 6.81 -3.91
N VAL A 159 -8.81 7.68 -4.68
CA VAL A 159 -7.68 7.29 -5.52
C VAL A 159 -6.53 6.82 -4.63
N GLN A 160 -6.17 5.55 -4.76
CA GLN A 160 -4.98 5.01 -4.10
C GLN A 160 -3.79 5.10 -5.04
N ASP A 161 -2.85 5.97 -4.69
CA ASP A 161 -1.65 6.22 -5.48
C ASP A 161 -0.54 5.20 -5.12
N LYS A 162 -0.23 4.31 -6.07
CA LYS A 162 0.83 3.30 -5.90
C LYS A 162 2.22 3.91 -5.84
N ALA A 163 2.46 5.01 -6.52
CA ALA A 163 3.69 5.77 -6.45
C ALA A 163 3.92 6.29 -5.01
N VAL A 164 2.90 6.90 -4.42
CA VAL A 164 2.92 7.36 -3.02
C VAL A 164 3.12 6.18 -2.06
N TYR A 165 2.38 5.08 -2.24
CA TYR A 165 2.53 3.89 -1.40
C TYR A 165 3.95 3.32 -1.45
N ARG A 166 4.58 3.25 -2.64
CA ARG A 166 5.96 2.76 -2.78
C ARG A 166 6.96 3.63 -2.02
N VAL A 167 6.81 4.95 -2.08
CA VAL A 167 7.66 5.87 -1.29
C VAL A 167 7.47 5.61 0.21
N ARG A 168 6.24 5.49 0.68
CA ARG A 168 5.94 5.21 2.10
C ARG A 168 6.49 3.86 2.55
N SER A 169 6.29 2.83 1.74
CA SER A 169 6.74 1.46 2.04
C SER A 169 8.27 1.37 2.07
N GLY A 170 8.94 2.03 1.12
CA GLY A 170 10.40 2.14 1.10
C GLY A 170 10.98 2.84 2.34
N ALA A 171 10.27 3.82 2.89
CA ALA A 171 10.68 4.51 4.12
C ALA A 171 10.36 3.72 5.40
N LEU A 172 9.17 3.10 5.48
CA LEU A 172 8.72 2.35 6.66
C LEU A 172 9.46 1.02 6.84
N GLY A 173 9.71 0.28 5.76
CA GLY A 173 10.29 -1.06 5.83
C GLY A 173 11.59 -1.14 6.64
N PRO A 174 12.61 -0.30 6.36
CA PRO A 174 13.84 -0.25 7.16
C PRO A 174 13.59 0.07 8.64
N GLN A 175 12.60 0.91 8.95
CA GLN A 175 12.29 1.32 10.31
C GLN A 175 11.51 0.23 11.07
N PHE A 176 10.63 -0.52 10.40
CA PHE A 176 10.03 -1.74 10.96
C PHE A 176 11.11 -2.77 11.28
N ALA A 177 12.03 -3.04 10.36
CA ALA A 177 13.15 -3.95 10.60
C ALA A 177 14.04 -3.48 11.76
N ALA A 178 14.32 -2.18 11.85
CA ALA A 178 15.08 -1.61 12.96
C ALA A 178 14.33 -1.70 14.30
N ALA A 179 13.00 -1.58 14.30
CA ALA A 179 12.17 -1.70 15.51
C ALA A 179 12.12 -3.14 16.02
N CYS A 180 12.05 -4.12 15.12
CA CYS A 180 12.19 -5.54 15.46
C CYS A 180 13.57 -5.83 16.07
N GLY A 181 14.62 -5.17 15.57
CA GLY A 181 16.01 -5.31 16.02
C GLY A 181 16.60 -6.72 15.81
N VAL A 182 17.83 -6.94 16.25
CA VAL A 182 18.40 -8.29 16.43
C VAL A 182 17.99 -8.78 17.81
N ARG A 183 16.71 -9.14 17.99
CA ARG A 183 16.27 -9.78 19.24
C ARG A 183 16.99 -11.12 19.37
N ALA A 184 17.73 -11.29 20.45
CA ALA A 184 18.35 -12.56 20.81
C ALA A 184 17.24 -13.53 21.29
N GLY A 185 16.67 -14.31 20.37
CA GLY A 185 15.71 -15.37 20.66
C GLY A 185 14.26 -15.09 20.22
N ASN A 186 13.43 -16.13 20.33
CA ASN A 186 12.01 -16.20 19.92
C ASN A 186 11.05 -15.31 20.74
N ALA A 187 11.50 -14.16 21.25
CA ALA A 187 10.62 -13.26 21.98
C ALA A 187 9.58 -12.65 21.02
N PRO A 188 8.28 -12.77 21.31
CA PRO A 188 7.24 -12.23 20.43
C PRO A 188 7.40 -10.71 20.27
N PHE A 189 7.22 -10.22 19.06
CA PHE A 189 7.20 -8.79 18.74
C PHE A 189 5.75 -8.35 18.56
N ASP A 190 5.28 -7.42 19.38
CA ASP A 190 3.90 -6.94 19.36
C ASP A 190 3.82 -5.56 18.68
N VAL A 191 2.98 -5.43 17.66
CA VAL A 191 2.83 -4.23 16.84
C VAL A 191 1.39 -3.72 16.91
N LEU A 192 1.24 -2.39 17.04
CA LEU A 192 -0.04 -1.70 16.92
C LEU A 192 -0.01 -0.73 15.73
N GLU A 193 -0.94 -0.88 14.81
CA GLU A 193 -1.27 0.16 13.82
C GLU A 193 -2.52 0.92 14.25
N VAL A 194 -2.45 2.25 14.32
CA VAL A 194 -3.63 3.10 14.46
C VAL A 194 -4.00 3.63 13.09
N GLY A 195 -5.28 3.56 12.74
CA GLY A 195 -5.79 3.85 11.38
C GLY A 195 -5.57 2.70 10.39
N VAL A 196 -5.71 1.45 10.85
CA VAL A 196 -5.31 0.23 10.12
C VAL A 196 -6.00 0.03 8.77
N GLY A 197 -7.19 0.60 8.58
CA GLY A 197 -8.01 0.39 7.39
C GLY A 197 -8.19 -1.11 7.09
N PRO A 198 -7.94 -1.57 5.85
CA PRO A 198 -8.03 -2.99 5.48
C PRO A 198 -6.79 -3.83 5.87
N GLY A 199 -5.88 -3.34 6.74
CA GLY A 199 -4.73 -4.12 7.20
C GLY A 199 -3.54 -4.14 6.24
N ARG A 200 -3.42 -3.14 5.36
CA ARG A 200 -2.36 -3.12 4.31
C ARG A 200 -0.96 -3.38 4.86
N TRP A 201 -0.61 -2.76 5.98
CA TRP A 201 0.73 -2.87 6.56
C TRP A 201 0.92 -4.12 7.40
N ALA A 202 -0.15 -4.87 7.74
CA ALA A 202 -0.03 -6.15 8.44
C ALA A 202 0.80 -7.16 7.62
N SER A 203 0.67 -7.13 6.29
CA SER A 203 1.48 -7.96 5.36
C SER A 203 2.99 -7.69 5.43
N SER A 204 3.42 -6.54 5.97
CA SER A 204 4.83 -6.18 6.11
C SER A 204 5.51 -6.85 7.30
N PHE A 205 4.76 -7.59 8.13
CA PHE A 205 5.25 -8.28 9.31
C PHE A 205 5.18 -9.81 9.14
N ASP A 206 6.07 -10.53 9.83
CA ASP A 206 6.02 -11.99 9.89
C ASP A 206 4.74 -12.45 10.63
N PRO A 207 4.11 -13.59 10.29
CA PRO A 207 2.88 -14.05 10.94
C PRO A 207 3.07 -14.41 12.42
N ALA A 208 4.32 -14.60 12.88
CA ALA A 208 4.62 -14.75 14.30
C ALA A 208 4.59 -13.41 15.07
N THR A 209 4.55 -12.27 14.38
CA THR A 209 4.38 -10.93 14.96
C THR A 209 2.96 -10.80 15.50
N GLY A 210 2.80 -10.38 16.75
CA GLY A 210 1.51 -10.05 17.33
C GLY A 210 0.99 -8.73 16.77
N PHE A 211 0.32 -8.77 15.62
CA PHE A 211 -0.21 -7.58 14.95
C PHE A 211 -1.60 -7.20 15.50
N ALA A 212 -1.74 -5.95 15.94
CA ALA A 212 -3.01 -5.34 16.30
C ALA A 212 -3.27 -4.09 15.44
N GLY A 213 -4.54 -3.86 15.10
CA GLY A 213 -4.98 -2.73 14.31
C GLY A 213 -6.20 -2.04 14.93
N LEU A 214 -6.15 -0.72 15.00
CA LEU A 214 -7.27 0.13 15.38
C LEU A 214 -7.79 0.88 14.16
N GLY A 215 -9.08 0.78 13.86
CA GLY A 215 -9.70 1.44 12.71
C GLY A 215 -11.01 2.14 13.06
N LEU A 216 -11.49 3.01 12.17
CA LEU A 216 -12.74 3.76 12.35
C LEU A 216 -13.94 3.15 11.60
N SER A 217 -13.70 2.15 10.75
CA SER A 217 -14.71 1.52 9.90
C SER A 217 -14.78 0.02 10.14
N GLU A 218 -15.93 -0.48 10.58
CA GLU A 218 -16.18 -1.92 10.72
C GLU A 218 -16.06 -2.66 9.38
N GLU A 219 -16.38 -2.01 8.27
CA GLU A 219 -16.22 -2.60 6.93
C GLU A 219 -14.75 -2.89 6.63
N ALA A 220 -13.88 -1.89 6.85
CA ALA A 220 -12.44 -2.04 6.63
C ALA A 220 -11.82 -3.05 7.61
N LEU A 221 -12.24 -3.03 8.87
CA LEU A 221 -11.80 -4.01 9.88
C LEU A 221 -12.30 -5.42 9.55
N GLY A 222 -13.50 -5.56 8.98
CA GLY A 222 -14.03 -6.82 8.47
C GLY A 222 -13.12 -7.43 7.41
N ALA A 223 -12.70 -6.63 6.42
CA ALA A 223 -11.73 -7.05 5.41
C ALA A 223 -10.39 -7.46 6.05
N ALA A 224 -9.86 -6.64 6.97
CA ALA A 224 -8.59 -6.93 7.66
C ALA A 224 -8.65 -8.26 8.45
N ARG A 225 -9.77 -8.56 9.13
CA ARG A 225 -9.97 -9.81 9.87
C ARG A 225 -10.03 -11.04 8.95
N VAL A 226 -10.58 -10.89 7.76
CA VAL A 226 -10.62 -11.96 6.74
C VAL A 226 -9.22 -12.22 6.17
N ASP A 227 -8.47 -11.16 5.88
CA ASP A 227 -7.14 -11.26 5.27
C ASP A 227 -6.06 -11.68 6.29
N PHE A 228 -6.21 -11.29 7.55
CA PHE A 228 -5.24 -11.52 8.61
C PHE A 228 -5.90 -12.17 9.85
N PRO A 229 -6.33 -13.44 9.76
CA PRO A 229 -7.08 -14.10 10.84
C PRO A 229 -6.29 -14.28 12.16
N GLY A 230 -4.96 -14.16 12.12
CA GLY A 230 -4.10 -14.14 13.31
C GLY A 230 -3.95 -12.76 13.98
N GLY A 231 -4.39 -11.70 13.32
CA GLY A 231 -4.32 -10.32 13.83
C GLY A 231 -5.51 -9.97 14.74
N ARG A 232 -5.32 -8.95 15.58
CA ARG A 232 -6.38 -8.36 16.41
C ARG A 232 -6.82 -7.04 15.79
N PHE A 233 -8.09 -6.90 15.42
CA PHE A 233 -8.59 -5.69 14.79
C PHE A 233 -9.80 -5.17 15.55
N ASP A 234 -9.64 -3.99 16.17
CA ASP A 234 -10.62 -3.39 17.06
C ASP A 234 -11.08 -2.03 16.53
N LEU A 235 -12.35 -1.70 16.79
CA LEU A 235 -12.91 -0.40 16.44
C LEU A 235 -12.41 0.67 17.42
N LEU A 236 -11.88 1.77 16.89
CA LEU A 236 -11.51 2.94 17.66
C LEU A 236 -12.76 3.78 17.92
N GLY A 237 -13.14 3.90 19.20
CA GLY A 237 -14.28 4.70 19.63
C GLY A 237 -14.06 6.20 19.44
N GLU A 238 -15.15 6.97 19.49
CA GLU A 238 -15.13 8.44 19.36
C GLU A 238 -14.34 9.14 20.48
N ASP A 239 -14.19 8.50 21.64
CA ASP A 239 -13.39 8.99 22.76
C ASP A 239 -11.87 8.82 22.55
N LEU A 240 -11.49 8.14 21.45
CA LEU A 240 -10.14 7.83 21.04
C LEU A 240 -9.34 7.12 22.14
N VAL A 241 -10.01 6.31 22.96
CA VAL A 241 -9.38 5.45 23.98
C VAL A 241 -9.01 4.12 23.35
N PHE A 242 -7.78 3.67 23.55
CA PHE A 242 -7.34 2.39 23.00
C PHE A 242 -7.77 1.27 23.95
N PRO A 243 -8.42 0.20 23.45
CA PRO A 243 -8.90 -0.92 24.27
C PRO A 243 -7.78 -1.88 24.70
N HIS A 244 -6.55 -1.38 24.80
CA HIS A 244 -5.35 -2.16 25.10
C HIS A 244 -4.76 -1.76 26.46
N ALA A 245 -4.14 -2.74 27.13
CA ALA A 245 -3.41 -2.51 28.37
C ALA A 245 -2.21 -1.56 28.14
N GLU A 246 -1.73 -0.96 29.24
CA GLU A 246 -0.49 -0.20 29.20
C GLU A 246 0.69 -1.12 28.84
N GLU A 247 1.69 -0.58 28.15
CA GLU A 247 2.97 -1.28 27.90
C GLU A 247 2.78 -2.68 27.25
N GLY A 248 1.78 -2.82 26.37
CA GLY A 248 1.47 -4.04 25.64
C GLY A 248 2.23 -4.23 24.33
N PHE A 249 2.77 -3.15 23.73
CA PHE A 249 3.35 -3.18 22.39
C PHE A 249 4.82 -2.77 22.35
N ASP A 250 5.57 -3.37 21.43
CA ASP A 250 6.95 -3.01 21.12
C ASP A 250 7.04 -1.86 20.10
N LEU A 251 6.05 -1.78 19.21
CA LEU A 251 5.91 -0.74 18.20
C LEU A 251 4.45 -0.29 18.11
N ALA A 252 4.20 1.03 18.15
CA ALA A 252 2.94 1.61 17.72
C ALA A 252 3.18 2.60 16.58
N PHE A 253 2.42 2.54 15.50
CA PHE A 253 2.60 3.43 14.36
C PHE A 253 1.30 3.93 13.73
N THR A 254 1.38 5.08 13.04
CA THR A 254 0.31 5.64 12.21
C THR A 254 0.83 6.02 10.83
N VAL A 255 -0.03 5.93 9.81
CA VAL A 255 0.27 6.35 8.44
C VAL A 255 -0.87 7.22 7.92
N SER A 256 -0.63 8.53 7.81
CA SER A 256 -1.60 9.53 7.33
C SER A 256 -2.91 9.55 8.12
N VAL A 257 -2.82 9.43 9.45
CA VAL A 257 -4.00 9.38 10.33
C VAL A 257 -4.19 10.70 11.04
N LEU A 258 -3.09 11.28 11.55
CA LEU A 258 -3.20 12.47 12.38
C LEU A 258 -3.75 13.64 11.59
N GLN A 259 -3.40 13.77 10.30
CA GLN A 259 -3.89 14.84 9.43
C GLN A 259 -5.43 14.96 9.31
N ASP A 260 -6.17 13.91 9.67
CA ASP A 260 -7.64 13.88 9.60
C ASP A 260 -8.31 14.27 10.92
N HIS A 261 -7.53 14.62 11.95
CA HIS A 261 -8.03 14.87 13.30
C HIS A 261 -7.72 16.28 13.82
N PRO A 262 -8.59 16.89 14.64
CA PRO A 262 -8.27 18.16 15.31
C PRO A 262 -7.12 17.99 16.33
N ALA A 263 -6.51 19.11 16.75
CA ALA A 263 -5.34 19.11 17.65
C ALA A 263 -5.56 18.32 18.96
N THR A 264 -6.75 18.41 19.55
CA THR A 264 -7.11 17.68 20.78
C THR A 264 -7.14 16.17 20.56
N ALA A 265 -7.71 15.72 19.44
CA ALA A 265 -7.77 14.32 19.04
C ALA A 265 -6.37 13.75 18.73
N LYS A 266 -5.53 14.51 18.01
CA LYS A 266 -4.13 14.13 17.77
C LYS A 266 -3.36 13.89 19.06
N LYS A 267 -3.49 14.82 20.02
CA LYS A 267 -2.85 14.68 21.33
C LYS A 267 -3.35 13.45 22.08
N ARG A 268 -4.65 13.15 22.00
CA ARG A 268 -5.23 11.95 22.59
C ARG A 268 -4.66 10.67 21.98
N ILE A 269 -4.62 10.58 20.65
CA ILE A 269 -4.06 9.44 19.91
C ILE A 269 -2.58 9.23 20.31
N VAL A 270 -1.75 10.28 20.25
CA VAL A 270 -0.33 10.18 20.62
C VAL A 270 -0.15 9.78 22.09
N SER A 271 -1.00 10.28 23.00
CA SER A 271 -0.96 9.90 24.42
C SER A 271 -1.32 8.44 24.64
N GLU A 272 -2.31 7.91 23.91
CA GLU A 272 -2.70 6.51 24.00
C GLU A 272 -1.65 5.58 23.38
N MET A 273 -1.07 5.95 22.22
CA MET A 273 0.08 5.22 21.66
C MET A 273 1.25 5.18 22.66
N TRP A 274 1.55 6.31 23.32
CA TRP A 274 2.57 6.39 24.35
C TRP A 274 2.29 5.47 25.56
N ARG A 275 1.03 5.40 25.98
CA ARG A 275 0.58 4.56 27.10
C ARG A 275 0.77 3.07 26.79
N VAL A 276 0.36 2.63 25.60
CA VAL A 276 0.36 1.20 25.24
C VAL A 276 1.73 0.68 24.78
N VAL A 277 2.66 1.56 24.39
CA VAL A 277 4.03 1.16 24.05
C VAL A 277 4.86 0.88 25.32
N ARG A 278 5.65 -0.19 25.30
CA ARG A 278 6.59 -0.58 26.38
C ARG A 278 7.74 0.42 26.52
N PRO A 279 8.37 0.56 27.69
CA PRO A 279 9.67 1.21 27.80
C PRO A 279 10.72 0.54 26.90
N GLY A 280 11.44 1.35 26.12
CA GLY A 280 12.33 0.89 25.05
C GLY A 280 11.62 0.53 23.73
N GLY A 281 10.28 0.50 23.70
CA GLY A 281 9.50 0.38 22.48
C GLY A 281 9.45 1.70 21.68
N ARG A 282 8.92 1.62 20.46
CA ARG A 282 8.93 2.72 19.49
C ARG A 282 7.54 3.23 19.15
N LEU A 283 7.47 4.54 18.93
CA LEU A 283 6.37 5.22 18.27
C LEU A 283 6.83 5.64 16.87
N MET A 284 6.03 5.39 15.84
CA MET A 284 6.33 5.81 14.48
C MET A 284 5.18 6.59 13.85
N PHE A 285 5.50 7.65 13.12
CA PHE A 285 4.53 8.51 12.48
C PHE A 285 4.97 8.79 11.06
N LEU A 286 4.16 8.40 10.09
CA LEU A 286 4.32 8.83 8.71
C LEU A 286 3.15 9.75 8.37
N GLU A 287 3.40 11.05 8.29
CA GLU A 287 2.35 12.06 8.10
C GLU A 287 2.72 13.03 6.99
N ASP A 288 1.72 13.76 6.51
CA ASP A 288 1.90 14.91 5.64
C ASP A 288 1.97 16.19 6.47
N PHE A 289 3.12 16.88 6.41
CA PHE A 289 3.43 18.05 7.23
C PHE A 289 3.34 19.38 6.48
N VAL A 290 3.05 19.35 5.17
CA VAL A 290 2.94 20.55 4.34
C VAL A 290 1.49 20.74 3.92
N SER A 291 1.07 22.00 3.78
CA SER A 291 -0.31 22.37 3.48
C SER A 291 -0.82 21.70 2.20
N GLY A 292 -1.73 20.75 2.35
CA GLY A 292 -2.69 20.31 1.33
C GLY A 292 -4.12 20.66 1.75
N GLU A 293 -5.11 20.20 0.99
CA GLU A 293 -6.55 20.43 1.20
C GLU A 293 -7.12 19.87 2.53
N ALA A 294 -6.32 19.20 3.35
CA ALA A 294 -6.77 18.64 4.62
C ALA A 294 -7.12 19.75 5.62
N GLU A 295 -8.31 19.67 6.21
CA GLU A 295 -8.81 20.65 7.18
C GLU A 295 -7.93 20.74 8.44
N HIS A 296 -7.15 19.70 8.72
CA HIS A 296 -6.35 19.58 9.93
C HIS A 296 -4.87 19.27 9.66
N VAL A 297 -4.25 19.84 8.61
CA VAL A 297 -2.78 19.71 8.41
C VAL A 297 -2.01 20.09 9.68
N VAL A 298 -1.01 19.28 10.05
CA VAL A 298 -0.12 19.55 11.19
C VAL A 298 1.21 20.05 10.65
N SER A 299 1.63 21.24 11.05
CA SER A 299 3.03 21.64 10.80
C SER A 299 3.97 20.80 11.66
N ILE A 300 5.18 20.51 11.17
CA ILE A 300 6.17 19.75 11.95
C ILE A 300 6.41 20.34 13.36
N GLN A 301 6.37 21.67 13.49
CA GLN A 301 6.52 22.35 14.79
C GLN A 301 5.35 22.06 15.72
N SER A 302 4.11 22.09 15.21
CA SER A 302 2.93 21.73 15.99
C SER A 302 2.96 20.26 16.40
N PHE A 303 3.42 19.37 15.50
CA PHE A 303 3.57 17.95 15.79
C PHE A 303 4.57 17.70 16.94
N VAL A 304 5.73 18.36 16.91
CA VAL A 304 6.72 18.27 17.98
C VAL A 304 6.12 18.71 19.32
N GLY A 305 5.35 19.80 19.34
CA GLY A 305 4.63 20.23 20.55
C GLY A 305 3.68 19.16 21.08
N ILE A 306 2.87 18.55 20.21
CA ILE A 306 1.95 17.46 20.58
C ILE A 306 2.70 16.29 21.20
N VAL A 307 3.80 15.85 20.57
CA VAL A 307 4.62 14.73 21.06
C VAL A 307 5.21 15.06 22.43
N LEU A 308 5.82 16.23 22.60
CA LEU A 308 6.46 16.59 23.87
C LEU A 308 5.43 16.68 25.01
N GLU A 309 4.24 17.22 24.74
CA GLU A 309 3.17 17.30 25.73
C GLU A 309 2.59 15.91 26.07
N ALA A 310 2.28 15.10 25.07
CA ALA A 310 1.68 13.78 25.25
C ALA A 310 2.60 12.80 25.98
N THR A 311 3.92 12.96 25.82
CA THR A 311 4.94 12.06 26.37
C THR A 311 5.65 12.64 27.60
N ALA A 312 5.27 13.84 28.04
CA ALA A 312 5.97 14.61 29.06
C ALA A 312 7.48 14.74 28.79
N GLY A 313 7.86 14.84 27.52
CA GLY A 313 9.26 14.94 27.07
C GLY A 313 10.10 13.68 27.24
N ARG A 314 9.50 12.51 27.51
CA ARG A 314 10.24 11.25 27.76
C ARG A 314 10.49 10.43 26.49
N VAL A 315 10.80 11.09 25.38
CA VAL A 315 11.08 10.44 24.10
C VAL A 315 12.48 10.76 23.61
N VAL A 316 13.05 9.84 22.84
CA VAL A 316 14.26 10.07 22.06
C VAL A 316 13.91 9.98 20.60
N LEU A 317 14.30 10.98 19.81
CA LEU A 317 14.21 10.91 18.35
C LEU A 317 15.28 9.94 17.84
N GLU A 318 14.87 8.85 17.21
CA GLU A 318 15.77 7.86 16.62
C GLU A 318 15.93 8.05 15.11
N HIS A 319 14.85 8.42 14.43
CA HIS A 319 14.87 8.62 12.98
C HIS A 319 13.98 9.79 12.59
N PHE A 320 14.46 10.59 11.64
CA PHE A 320 13.66 11.56 10.92
C PHE A 320 14.03 11.50 9.45
N GLU A 321 13.02 11.41 8.59
CA GLU A 321 13.20 11.44 7.14
C GLU A 321 12.09 12.26 6.49
N ALA A 322 12.49 13.19 5.63
CA ALA A 322 11.57 13.93 4.79
C ALA A 322 11.31 13.15 3.50
N LEU A 323 10.05 13.00 3.12
CA LEU A 323 9.61 12.25 1.95
C LEU A 323 9.06 13.19 0.88
N ARG A 324 9.52 12.98 -0.35
CA ARG A 324 8.97 13.62 -1.54
C ARG A 324 8.12 12.60 -2.29
N TYR A 325 6.84 12.92 -2.45
CA TYR A 325 5.94 12.08 -3.22
C TYR A 325 6.10 12.32 -4.72
N PRO A 326 5.71 11.35 -5.56
CA PRO A 326 5.77 11.51 -7.02
C PRO A 326 4.92 12.68 -7.50
N ALA A 327 5.38 13.36 -8.55
CA ALA A 327 4.83 14.61 -9.08
C ALA A 327 4.84 15.84 -8.14
N ASP A 328 5.16 15.67 -6.85
CA ASP A 328 5.29 16.79 -5.92
C ASP A 328 6.66 17.49 -6.02
N PRO A 329 6.71 18.82 -6.18
CA PRO A 329 7.97 19.57 -6.24
C PRO A 329 8.65 19.69 -4.87
N PHE A 330 7.93 19.45 -3.77
CA PHE A 330 8.40 19.65 -2.41
C PHE A 330 8.34 18.36 -1.58
N PHE A 331 9.21 18.28 -0.58
CA PHE A 331 9.09 17.29 0.48
C PHE A 331 7.94 17.68 1.39
N ARG A 332 6.94 16.82 1.49
CA ARG A 332 5.75 17.07 2.30
C ARG A 332 5.45 15.96 3.30
N GLY A 333 5.77 14.72 2.93
CA GLY A 333 5.73 13.63 3.89
C GLY A 333 6.89 13.72 4.87
N GLY A 334 6.68 13.25 6.09
CA GLY A 334 7.74 13.03 7.07
C GLY A 334 7.53 11.73 7.80
N LEU A 335 8.61 10.98 7.99
CA LEU A 335 8.66 9.79 8.84
C LEU A 335 9.45 10.12 10.10
N LEU A 336 8.83 9.92 11.26
CA LEU A 336 9.46 10.06 12.57
C LEU A 336 9.40 8.73 13.31
N ALA A 337 10.53 8.30 13.88
CA ALA A 337 10.60 7.20 14.84
C ALA A 337 11.13 7.71 16.17
N LEU A 338 10.39 7.45 17.23
CA LEU A 338 10.68 7.90 18.59
C LEU A 338 10.75 6.69 19.53
N SER A 339 11.75 6.63 20.39
CA SER A 339 11.81 5.62 21.45
C SER A 339 11.27 6.13 22.76
N LYS A 340 10.52 5.27 23.45
CA LYS A 340 9.97 5.54 24.79
C LYS A 340 11.04 5.37 25.86
N VAL A 341 11.34 6.46 26.56
CA VAL A 341 12.24 6.47 27.72
C VAL A 341 11.44 6.27 29.00
N GLY A 342 11.82 5.28 29.79
CA GLY A 342 11.21 5.04 31.10
C GLY A 342 11.73 3.78 31.76
N THR A 343 11.35 3.59 33.02
CA THR A 343 11.47 2.31 33.71
C THR A 343 10.18 1.53 33.50
N PRO A 344 10.24 0.22 33.17
CA PRO A 344 9.08 -0.68 33.15
C PRO A 344 8.25 -0.50 34.41
N GLN A 345 6.93 -0.30 34.26
CA GLN A 345 6.08 -0.06 35.42
C GLN A 345 5.94 -1.30 36.32
N THR A 346 6.25 -2.51 35.83
CA THR A 346 6.38 -3.74 36.62
C THR A 346 6.96 -4.85 35.71
N TRP A 347 7.78 -5.75 36.29
CA TRP A 347 8.17 -7.03 35.69
C TRP A 347 7.44 -8.17 36.40
#